data_AF-A0A1I1MBV3-F1
#
_entry.id   AF-A0A1I1MBV3-F1
#
_cell.length_a   1.000
_cell.length_b   1.000
_cell.length_c   1.000
_cell.angle_alpha   90.00
_cell.angle_beta   90.00
_cell.angle_gamma   90.00
#
_symmetry.space_group_name_H-M   'P 1'
#
loop_
_entity.id
_entity.type
_entity.pdbx_description
1 polymer ?
#
loop_
_entity_poly.entity_id
_entity_poly.type
_entity_poly.pdbx_seq_one_letter_code
_entity_poly.pdbx_strand_id
1 'polypeptide(L)'
;MASHETKYCTACRNAFECKAGSITLCHCYAVPLDAAERAYISERYADCLCNACLLEIKNQLIRMSEYEQRVKNAETRIFKVVFPNTTNHYDTLFGGTAMQFMDEVAFITATRFSRKRMVTVSTSKIDFKKPIPADTIVEVIGRVSKIGHTSLEIEVEIYKEEMYNTDNREKAIQGLFTFVALDENKQPTSVL
;
A
#
# COMPACT_ATOMS: atom_id res chain seq x y z
N MET A 1 0.30 -29.59 39.78
CA MET A 1 -0.60 -28.42 39.89
C MET A 1 0.07 -27.27 39.18
N ALA A 2 -0.56 -26.66 38.17
CA ALA A 2 -0.01 -25.45 37.55
C ALA A 2 -0.02 -24.32 38.58
N SER A 3 1.15 -23.79 38.93
CA SER A 3 1.26 -22.62 39.80
C SER A 3 0.80 -21.40 39.01
N HIS A 4 -0.34 -20.84 39.37
CA HIS A 4 -0.77 -19.53 38.88
C HIS A 4 -0.11 -18.46 39.73
N GLU A 5 0.50 -17.48 39.09
CA GLU A 5 0.99 -16.28 39.76
C GLU A 5 0.25 -15.05 39.24
N THR A 6 0.02 -14.09 40.13
CA THR A 6 -0.54 -12.79 39.73
C THR A 6 0.59 -11.92 39.19
N LYS A 7 0.48 -11.54 37.91
CA LYS A 7 1.38 -10.59 37.25
C LYS A 7 0.63 -9.31 36.87
N TYR A 8 1.38 -8.27 36.55
CA TYR A 8 0.85 -7.01 36.03
C TYR A 8 1.20 -6.87 34.57
N CYS A 9 0.22 -6.52 33.74
CA CYS A 9 0.41 -6.38 32.30
C CYS A 9 1.32 -5.20 31.99
N THR A 10 2.39 -5.42 31.23
CA THR A 10 3.33 -4.34 30.83
C THR A 10 2.66 -3.24 30.02
N ALA A 11 1.60 -3.55 29.26
CA ALA A 11 0.90 -2.58 28.43
C ALA A 11 -0.16 -1.77 29.19
N CYS A 12 -1.06 -2.43 29.93
CA CYS A 12 -2.21 -1.76 30.56
C CYS A 12 -2.14 -1.68 32.10
N ARG A 13 -1.13 -2.30 32.73
CA ARG A 13 -0.91 -2.37 34.18
C ARG A 13 -1.99 -3.11 34.98
N ASN A 14 -3.00 -3.69 34.33
CA ASN A 14 -3.97 -4.54 35.01
C ASN A 14 -3.31 -5.82 35.52
N ALA A 15 -3.73 -6.26 36.71
CA ALA A 15 -3.35 -7.56 37.26
C ALA A 15 -4.03 -8.68 36.46
N PHE A 16 -3.34 -9.79 36.25
CA PHE A 16 -3.88 -11.00 35.63
C PHE A 16 -3.15 -12.26 36.10
N GLU A 17 -3.81 -13.41 36.02
CA GLU A 17 -3.21 -14.71 36.36
C GLU A 17 -2.41 -15.27 35.19
N CYS A 18 -1.13 -15.55 35.43
CA CYS A 18 -0.21 -16.13 34.45
C CYS A 18 0.15 -17.58 34.80
N LYS A 19 0.21 -18.46 33.78
CA LYS A 19 0.58 -19.88 33.92
C LYS A 19 2.06 -20.17 33.59
N ALA A 20 2.76 -19.27 32.91
CA ALA A 20 4.05 -19.56 32.27
C ALA A 20 5.24 -18.73 32.80
N GLY A 21 5.01 -17.75 33.68
CA GLY A 21 6.07 -16.97 34.34
C GLY A 21 6.91 -16.04 33.45
N SER A 22 6.85 -16.16 32.12
CA SER A 22 7.54 -15.29 31.16
C SER A 22 6.75 -15.17 29.85
N ILE A 23 6.84 -14.01 29.18
CA ILE A 23 6.24 -13.80 27.87
C ILE A 23 6.89 -14.67 26.79
N THR A 24 8.17 -14.98 26.92
CA THR A 24 8.92 -15.86 26.00
C THR A 24 8.52 -17.34 26.12
N LEU A 25 7.93 -17.72 27.26
CA LEU A 25 7.38 -19.06 27.52
C LEU A 25 5.85 -19.08 27.39
N CYS A 26 5.24 -17.99 26.91
CA CYS A 26 3.78 -17.88 26.88
C CYS A 26 3.17 -18.83 25.84
N HIS A 27 2.67 -19.96 26.33
CA HIS A 27 1.72 -20.80 25.61
C HIS A 27 0.30 -20.23 25.79
N CYS A 28 0.08 -18.96 25.47
CA CYS A 28 -1.17 -18.24 25.76
C CYS A 28 -2.37 -18.98 25.13
N TYR A 29 -2.96 -19.93 25.85
CA TYR A 29 -3.95 -20.88 25.32
C TYR A 29 -5.25 -20.16 24.92
N ALA A 30 -5.49 -18.99 25.52
CA ALA A 30 -6.64 -18.14 25.25
C ALA A 30 -6.48 -17.24 24.02
N VAL A 31 -5.25 -16.86 23.65
CA VAL A 31 -4.96 -16.06 22.46
C VAL A 31 -3.88 -16.79 21.67
N PRO A 32 -4.26 -17.64 20.69
CA PRO A 32 -3.30 -18.39 19.91
C PRO A 32 -2.47 -17.41 19.07
N LEU A 33 -1.15 -17.42 19.24
CA LEU A 33 -0.22 -16.60 18.47
C LEU A 33 0.63 -17.49 17.56
N ASP A 34 0.88 -17.06 16.33
CA ASP A 34 1.84 -17.71 15.44
C ASP A 34 3.31 -17.34 15.79
N ALA A 35 4.27 -17.85 15.03
CA ALA A 35 5.69 -17.60 15.29
C ALA A 35 6.09 -16.13 15.09
N ALA A 36 5.53 -15.45 14.08
CA ALA A 36 5.84 -14.06 13.76
C ALA A 36 5.21 -13.10 14.79
N GLU A 37 3.95 -13.36 15.18
CA GLU A 37 3.23 -12.63 16.22
C GLU A 37 3.97 -12.72 17.57
N ARG A 38 4.46 -13.92 17.94
CA ARG A 38 5.26 -14.11 19.17
C ARG A 38 6.58 -13.36 19.11
N ALA A 39 7.30 -13.42 17.98
CA ALA A 39 8.55 -12.70 17.79
C ALA A 39 8.34 -11.18 17.97
N TYR A 40 7.34 -10.63 17.27
CA TYR A 40 6.98 -9.20 17.34
C TYR A 40 6.73 -8.72 18.78
N ILE A 41 6.00 -9.51 19.56
CA ILE A 41 5.69 -9.21 20.96
C ILE A 41 6.94 -9.30 21.82
N SER A 42 7.74 -10.37 21.70
CA SER A 42 8.94 -10.58 22.51
C SER A 42 10.03 -9.52 22.31
N GLU A 43 10.12 -8.93 21.11
CA GLU A 43 11.05 -7.84 20.82
C GLU A 43 10.63 -6.50 21.47
N ARG A 44 9.36 -6.32 21.81
CA ARG A 44 8.79 -5.03 22.24
C ARG A 44 8.39 -4.99 23.71
N TYR A 45 8.10 -6.14 24.30
CA TYR A 45 7.61 -6.23 25.68
C TYR A 45 8.53 -7.13 26.49
N ALA A 46 9.13 -6.55 27.53
CA ALA A 46 10.09 -7.25 28.40
C ALA A 46 9.43 -8.21 29.41
N ASP A 47 8.13 -8.06 29.67
CA ASP A 47 7.37 -8.91 30.61
C ASP A 47 5.95 -9.17 30.09
N CYS A 48 5.19 -10.03 30.78
CA CYS A 48 3.94 -10.61 30.34
C CYS A 48 2.84 -9.57 30.03
N LEU A 49 2.01 -9.90 29.05
CA LEU A 49 0.82 -9.14 28.64
C LEU A 49 -0.45 -9.92 29.01
N CYS A 50 -1.50 -9.22 29.42
CA CYS A 50 -2.80 -9.84 29.65
C CYS A 50 -3.49 -10.21 28.32
N ASN A 51 -4.47 -11.11 28.38
CA ASN A 51 -5.20 -11.59 27.19
C ASN A 51 -5.84 -10.45 26.37
N ALA A 52 -6.36 -9.41 27.02
CA ALA A 52 -6.98 -8.28 26.33
C ALA A 52 -5.95 -7.52 25.47
N CYS A 53 -4.78 -7.19 26.03
CA CYS A 53 -3.71 -6.52 25.29
C CYS A 53 -3.11 -7.41 24.19
N LEU A 54 -2.96 -8.71 24.45
CA LEU A 54 -2.49 -9.66 23.43
C LEU A 54 -3.46 -9.74 22.24
N LEU A 55 -4.77 -9.81 22.51
CA LEU A 55 -5.79 -9.83 21.47
C LEU A 55 -5.81 -8.52 20.68
N GLU A 56 -5.65 -7.38 21.35
CA GLU A 56 -5.58 -6.07 20.70
C GLU A 56 -4.37 -5.98 19.75
N ILE A 57 -3.18 -6.36 20.22
CA ILE A 57 -1.96 -6.39 19.39
C ILE A 57 -2.14 -7.34 18.22
N LYS A 58 -2.68 -8.54 18.44
CA LYS A 58 -2.97 -9.49 17.37
C LYS A 58 -3.88 -8.87 16.30
N ASN A 59 -4.98 -8.25 16.72
CA ASN A 59 -5.90 -7.57 15.81
C ASN A 59 -5.26 -6.38 15.09
N GLN A 60 -4.26 -5.73 15.67
CA GLN A 60 -3.47 -4.69 15.00
C GLN A 60 -2.59 -5.30 13.91
N LEU A 61 -1.88 -6.40 14.21
CA LEU A 61 -1.03 -7.11 13.24
C LEU A 61 -1.84 -7.66 12.06
N ILE A 62 -3.01 -8.24 12.30
CA ILE A 62 -3.92 -8.69 11.25
C ILE A 62 -4.35 -7.52 10.36
N ARG A 63 -4.76 -6.40 10.96
CA ARG A 63 -5.17 -5.21 10.20
C ARG A 63 -4.01 -4.65 9.36
N MET A 64 -2.80 -4.65 9.90
CA MET A 64 -1.59 -4.24 9.17
C MET A 64 -1.33 -5.15 7.96
N SER A 65 -1.43 -6.47 8.12
CA SER A 65 -1.18 -7.40 7.01
C SER A 65 -2.25 -7.33 5.92
N GLU A 66 -3.53 -7.22 6.30
CA GLU A 66 -4.63 -6.98 5.35
C GLU A 66 -4.43 -5.68 4.58
N TYR A 67 -3.95 -4.64 5.26
CA TYR A 67 -3.68 -3.33 4.67
C TYR A 67 -2.53 -3.37 3.66
N GLU A 68 -1.41 -3.99 4.02
CA GLU A 68 -0.29 -4.23 3.10
C GLU A 68 -0.74 -5.04 1.88
N GLN A 69 -1.59 -6.06 2.10
CA GLN A 69 -2.14 -6.86 1.01
C GLN A 69 -3.10 -6.04 0.12
N ARG A 70 -3.91 -5.14 0.69
CA ARG A 70 -4.75 -4.20 -0.10
C ARG A 70 -3.89 -3.28 -0.95
N VAL A 71 -2.81 -2.71 -0.41
CA VAL A 71 -1.85 -1.89 -1.18
C VAL A 71 -1.24 -2.69 -2.33
N LYS A 72 -0.75 -3.89 -2.05
CA LYS A 72 -0.15 -4.77 -3.07
C LYS A 72 -1.15 -5.17 -4.15
N ASN A 73 -2.37 -5.54 -3.76
CA ASN A 73 -3.43 -5.93 -4.68
C ASN A 73 -4.00 -4.75 -5.49
N ALA A 74 -3.76 -3.51 -5.06
CA ALA A 74 -4.17 -2.32 -5.77
C ALA A 74 -3.21 -1.94 -6.90
N GLU A 75 -1.95 -2.41 -6.87
CA GLU A 75 -0.97 -2.13 -7.93
C GLU A 75 -1.57 -2.46 -9.30
N THR A 76 -1.53 -1.46 -10.18
CA THR A 76 -2.08 -1.55 -11.52
C THR A 76 -0.97 -1.27 -12.52
N ARG A 77 -0.92 -2.12 -13.55
CA ARG A 77 0.02 -2.01 -14.66
C ARG A 77 -0.75 -2.09 -15.95
N ILE A 78 -0.47 -1.18 -16.87
CA ILE A 78 -0.96 -1.26 -18.24
C ILE A 78 0.22 -1.11 -19.20
N PHE A 79 0.13 -1.81 -20.32
CA PHE A 79 1.10 -1.73 -21.39
C PHE A 79 0.42 -1.10 -22.60
N LYS A 80 1.10 -0.15 -23.24
CA LYS A 80 0.62 0.48 -24.48
C LYS A 80 1.76 0.57 -25.47
N VAL A 81 1.42 0.46 -26.76
CA VAL A 81 2.33 0.76 -27.85
C VAL A 81 2.26 2.26 -28.14
N VAL A 82 3.41 2.90 -28.35
CA VAL A 82 3.48 4.31 -28.78
C VAL A 82 3.39 4.36 -30.30
N PHE A 83 2.16 4.52 -30.79
CA PHE A 83 1.90 4.70 -32.21
C PHE A 83 2.09 6.16 -32.66
N PRO A 84 2.33 6.42 -33.96
CA PRO A 84 2.50 7.77 -34.50
C PRO A 84 1.33 8.74 -34.21
N ASN A 85 0.11 8.25 -34.04
CA ASN A 85 -1.04 9.10 -33.66
C ASN A 85 -1.02 9.55 -32.19
N THR A 86 -0.09 9.02 -31.38
CA THR A 86 0.11 9.38 -29.97
C THR A 86 1.35 10.25 -29.75
N THR A 87 2.13 10.50 -30.80
CA THR A 87 3.35 11.32 -30.73
C THR A 87 3.08 12.79 -31.05
N ASN A 88 4.03 13.63 -30.66
CA ASN A 88 4.11 15.03 -31.06
C ASN A 88 4.90 15.18 -32.37
N HIS A 89 5.14 16.42 -32.81
CA HIS A 89 5.90 16.74 -34.03
C HIS A 89 7.41 16.41 -33.97
N TYR A 90 7.90 15.86 -32.84
CA TYR A 90 9.26 15.32 -32.67
C TYR A 90 9.28 13.79 -32.62
N ASP A 91 8.20 13.11 -33.03
CA ASP A 91 8.08 11.64 -33.02
C ASP A 91 8.29 11.01 -31.64
N THR A 92 7.95 11.76 -30.59
CA THR A 92 7.96 11.28 -29.19
C THR A 92 6.57 11.35 -28.59
N LEU A 93 6.25 10.46 -27.66
CA LEU A 93 4.98 10.39 -26.95
C LEU A 93 4.58 11.79 -26.48
N PHE A 94 3.41 12.24 -26.92
CA PHE A 94 2.91 13.54 -26.53
C PHE A 94 2.67 13.58 -25.02
N GLY A 95 3.17 14.63 -24.35
CA GLY A 95 3.09 14.74 -22.89
C GLY A 95 1.66 14.67 -22.35
N GLY A 96 0.69 15.24 -23.07
CA GLY A 96 -0.73 15.13 -22.72
C GLY A 96 -1.23 13.68 -22.73
N THR A 97 -0.84 12.90 -23.74
CA THR A 97 -1.17 11.48 -23.86
C THR A 97 -0.53 10.66 -22.74
N ALA A 98 0.75 10.95 -22.41
CA ALA A 98 1.41 10.30 -21.28
C ALA A 98 0.67 10.56 -19.96
N MET A 99 0.29 11.81 -19.70
CA MET A 99 -0.47 12.18 -18.49
C MET A 99 -1.85 11.52 -18.45
N GLN A 100 -2.53 11.37 -19.59
CA GLN A 100 -3.79 10.63 -19.68
C GLN A 100 -3.60 9.17 -19.25
N PHE A 101 -2.53 8.50 -19.72
CA PHE A 101 -2.24 7.13 -19.29
C PHE A 101 -1.93 7.04 -17.80
N MET A 102 -1.21 8.04 -17.27
CA MET A 102 -0.88 8.08 -15.84
C MET A 102 -2.14 8.23 -14.98
N ASP A 103 -3.04 9.16 -15.32
CA ASP A 103 -4.29 9.38 -14.58
C ASP A 103 -5.21 8.15 -14.65
N GLU A 104 -5.31 7.49 -15.82
CA GLU A 104 -6.06 6.23 -16.00
C GLU A 104 -5.56 5.16 -15.00
N VAL A 105 -4.25 4.92 -14.96
CA VAL A 105 -3.65 3.94 -14.04
C VAL A 105 -3.83 4.35 -12.59
N ALA A 106 -3.64 5.64 -12.27
CA ALA A 106 -3.77 6.14 -10.92
C ALA A 106 -5.19 5.95 -10.38
N PHE A 107 -6.18 6.27 -11.20
CA PHE A 107 -7.60 6.11 -10.89
C PHE A 107 -7.95 4.63 -10.64
N ILE A 108 -7.46 3.72 -11.49
CA ILE A 108 -7.69 2.27 -11.31
C ILE A 108 -7.04 1.78 -10.01
N THR A 109 -5.80 2.17 -9.73
CA THR A 109 -5.11 1.81 -8.47
C THR A 109 -5.88 2.34 -7.25
N ALA A 110 -6.26 3.61 -7.23
CA ALA A 110 -7.03 4.22 -6.15
C ALA A 110 -8.38 3.52 -5.92
N THR A 111 -9.07 3.17 -7.01
CA THR A 111 -10.35 2.48 -6.97
C THR A 111 -10.20 1.02 -6.51
N ARG A 112 -9.15 0.31 -6.93
CA ARG A 112 -8.88 -1.07 -6.47
C ARG A 112 -8.55 -1.12 -4.98
N PHE A 113 -7.83 -0.13 -4.47
CA PHE A 113 -7.54 0.00 -3.04
C PHE A 113 -8.79 0.27 -2.20
N SER A 114 -9.57 1.28 -2.58
CA SER A 114 -10.67 1.81 -1.76
C SER A 114 -12.02 1.15 -2.00
N ARG A 115 -12.27 0.65 -3.23
CA ARG A 115 -13.58 0.21 -3.74
C ARG A 115 -14.67 1.28 -3.59
N LYS A 116 -14.29 2.56 -3.65
CA LYS A 116 -15.19 3.73 -3.52
C LYS A 116 -15.13 4.59 -4.78
N ARG A 117 -16.04 5.57 -4.86
CA ARG A 117 -15.99 6.61 -5.91
C ARG A 117 -14.79 7.51 -5.63
N MET A 118 -13.81 7.51 -6.52
CA MET A 118 -12.60 8.31 -6.39
C MET A 118 -12.65 9.50 -7.35
N VAL A 119 -12.10 10.63 -6.95
CA VAL A 119 -11.89 11.78 -7.83
C VAL A 119 -10.45 12.27 -7.71
N THR A 120 -9.82 12.60 -8.84
CA THR A 120 -8.51 13.25 -8.87
C THR A 120 -8.67 14.68 -8.37
N VAL A 121 -7.96 15.06 -7.31
CA VAL A 121 -8.01 16.43 -6.75
C VAL A 121 -6.78 17.24 -7.11
N SER A 122 -5.63 16.60 -7.29
CA SER A 122 -4.39 17.26 -7.68
C SER A 122 -3.37 16.25 -8.19
N THR A 123 -2.39 16.77 -8.90
CA THR A 123 -1.16 16.06 -9.28
C THR A 123 0.03 16.85 -8.77
N SER A 124 1.06 16.16 -8.28
CA SER A 124 2.35 16.78 -8.02
C SER A 124 3.08 17.09 -9.33
N LYS A 125 4.30 17.63 -9.22
CA LYS A 125 5.18 17.80 -10.36
C LYS A 125 5.40 16.46 -11.07
N ILE A 126 5.19 16.44 -12.39
CA ILE A 126 5.48 15.30 -13.25
C ILE A 126 6.84 15.55 -13.93
N ASP A 127 7.78 14.63 -13.74
CA ASP A 127 9.13 14.73 -14.30
C ASP A 127 9.24 13.87 -15.57
N PHE A 128 9.35 14.51 -16.73
CA PHE A 128 9.66 13.88 -18.01
C PHE A 128 11.18 13.79 -18.21
N LYS A 129 11.80 12.73 -17.69
CA LYS A 129 13.26 12.57 -17.65
C LYS A 129 13.84 12.07 -18.96
N LYS A 130 13.07 11.30 -19.74
CA LYS A 130 13.50 10.71 -21.01
C LYS A 130 12.39 10.84 -22.06
N PRO A 131 12.74 11.19 -23.31
CA PRO A 131 11.81 11.09 -24.41
C PRO A 131 11.47 9.61 -24.67
N ILE A 132 10.25 9.37 -25.13
CA ILE A 132 9.71 8.06 -25.47
C ILE A 132 9.37 8.10 -26.97
N PRO A 133 10.22 7.57 -27.87
CA PRO A 133 9.96 7.58 -29.30
C PRO A 133 8.71 6.78 -29.70
N ALA A 134 8.18 7.03 -30.90
CA ALA A 134 7.31 6.07 -31.58
C ALA A 134 7.97 4.68 -31.67
N ASP A 135 7.17 3.65 -31.91
CA ASP A 135 7.64 2.26 -32.02
C ASP A 135 8.34 1.75 -30.76
N THR A 136 7.89 2.24 -29.60
CA THR A 136 8.24 1.71 -28.28
C THR A 136 7.02 1.17 -27.55
N ILE A 137 7.26 0.34 -26.54
CA ILE A 137 6.25 -0.07 -25.57
C ILE A 137 6.43 0.78 -24.33
N VAL A 138 5.32 1.24 -23.74
CA VAL A 138 5.31 1.85 -22.42
C VAL A 138 4.60 0.97 -21.42
N GLU A 139 5.24 0.75 -20.28
CA GLU A 139 4.61 0.19 -19.09
C GLU A 139 4.30 1.33 -18.12
N VAL A 140 3.04 1.51 -17.79
CA VAL A 140 2.59 2.51 -16.80
C VAL A 140 2.18 1.78 -15.54
N ILE A 141 2.80 2.12 -14.41
CA ILE A 141 2.61 1.44 -13.13
C ILE A 141 2.12 2.43 -12.08
N GLY A 142 1.01 2.12 -11.42
CA GLY A 142 0.46 2.91 -10.31
C GLY A 142 0.49 2.15 -8.99
N ARG A 143 1.07 2.75 -7.95
CA ARG A 143 1.16 2.19 -6.59
C ARG A 143 0.65 3.19 -5.56
N VAL A 144 -0.03 2.71 -4.52
CA VAL A 144 -0.41 3.57 -3.41
C VAL A 144 0.86 3.95 -2.63
N SER A 145 1.22 5.23 -2.64
CA SER A 145 2.39 5.76 -1.91
C SER A 145 2.01 6.22 -0.50
N LYS A 146 0.80 6.77 -0.35
CA LYS A 146 0.30 7.27 0.94
C LYS A 146 -1.21 7.13 1.05
N ILE A 147 -1.66 6.89 2.26
CA ILE A 147 -3.08 6.71 2.58
C ILE A 147 -3.42 7.72 3.68
N GLY A 148 -4.34 8.63 3.37
CA GLY A 148 -4.94 9.56 4.32
C GLY A 148 -6.24 9.00 4.88
N HIS A 149 -6.98 9.85 5.61
CA HIS A 149 -8.31 9.47 6.09
C HIS A 149 -9.30 9.31 4.93
N THR A 150 -9.43 10.33 4.09
CA THR A 150 -10.34 10.35 2.92
C THR A 150 -9.61 10.38 1.58
N SER A 151 -8.27 10.40 1.60
CA SER A 151 -7.45 10.57 0.41
C SER A 151 -6.44 9.44 0.21
N LEU A 152 -6.01 9.27 -1.03
CA LEU A 152 -4.91 8.40 -1.44
C LEU A 152 -3.94 9.21 -2.27
N GLU A 153 -2.65 8.98 -2.07
CA GLU A 153 -1.61 9.40 -2.99
C GLU A 153 -1.14 8.17 -3.76
N ILE A 154 -1.13 8.28 -5.09
CA ILE A 154 -0.73 7.22 -6.00
C ILE A 154 0.52 7.68 -6.74
N GLU A 155 1.61 6.95 -6.55
CA GLU A 155 2.79 7.10 -7.40
C GLU A 155 2.57 6.41 -8.72
N VAL A 156 2.83 7.13 -9.81
CA VAL A 156 2.75 6.60 -11.16
C VAL A 156 4.08 6.78 -11.87
N GLU A 157 4.57 5.69 -12.45
CA GLU A 157 5.80 5.65 -13.23
C GLU A 157 5.50 5.15 -14.64
N ILE A 158 6.13 5.76 -15.65
CA ILE A 158 6.16 5.23 -17.01
C ILE A 158 7.57 4.74 -17.31
N TYR A 159 7.66 3.47 -17.65
CA TYR A 159 8.86 2.86 -18.20
C TYR A 159 8.69 2.74 -19.71
N LYS A 160 9.75 3.04 -20.46
CA LYS A 160 9.83 2.73 -21.89
C LYS A 160 10.62 1.44 -22.09
N GLU A 161 10.25 0.70 -23.12
CA GLU A 161 10.86 -0.55 -23.54
C GLU A 161 10.96 -0.57 -25.07
N GLU A 162 12.11 -0.99 -25.59
CA GLU A 162 12.32 -1.19 -27.03
C GLU A 162 11.59 -2.46 -27.51
N MET A 163 10.91 -2.40 -28.66
CA MET A 163 10.08 -3.53 -29.13
C MET A 163 10.86 -4.82 -29.47
N TYR A 164 12.09 -4.67 -29.96
CA TYR A 164 12.86 -5.78 -30.54
C TYR A 164 14.17 -6.06 -29.80
N ASN A 165 14.37 -5.40 -28.66
CA ASN A 165 15.58 -5.50 -27.86
C ASN A 165 15.19 -5.67 -26.39
N THR A 166 15.55 -6.81 -25.81
CA THR A 166 15.05 -7.27 -24.52
C THR A 166 15.69 -6.60 -23.30
N ASP A 167 16.78 -5.84 -23.46
CA ASP A 167 17.59 -5.39 -22.31
C ASP A 167 17.38 -3.92 -21.90
N ASN A 168 16.49 -3.18 -22.57
CA ASN A 168 16.36 -1.73 -22.39
C ASN A 168 15.00 -1.30 -21.83
N ARG A 169 14.73 -1.62 -20.56
CA ARG A 169 13.61 -1.04 -19.80
C ARG A 169 14.09 0.14 -18.94
N GLU A 170 13.69 1.37 -19.28
CA GLU A 170 14.16 2.59 -18.61
C GLU A 170 12.98 3.41 -18.06
N LYS A 171 13.09 3.92 -16.83
CA LYS A 171 12.09 4.86 -16.29
C LYS A 171 12.19 6.20 -17.03
N ALA A 172 11.11 6.60 -17.66
CA ALA A 172 11.04 7.83 -18.46
C ALA A 172 10.27 8.95 -17.75
N ILE A 173 9.17 8.62 -17.06
CA ILE A 173 8.27 9.60 -16.43
C ILE A 173 7.89 9.14 -15.03
N GLN A 174 7.75 10.08 -14.09
CA GLN A 174 7.26 9.82 -12.72
C GLN A 174 6.42 11.00 -12.23
N GLY A 175 5.39 10.71 -11.43
CA GLY A 175 4.57 11.71 -10.76
C GLY A 175 3.71 11.12 -9.63
N LEU A 176 3.11 11.98 -8.82
CA LEU A 176 2.15 11.60 -7.77
C LEU A 176 0.77 12.18 -8.08
N PHE A 177 -0.27 11.37 -7.89
CA PHE A 177 -1.66 11.76 -8.07
C PHE A 177 -2.38 11.66 -6.74
N THR A 178 -3.10 12.71 -6.35
CA THR A 178 -3.92 12.69 -5.14
C THR A 178 -5.37 12.46 -5.52
N PHE A 179 -5.97 11.45 -4.91
CA PHE A 179 -7.38 11.12 -5.01
C PHE A 179 -8.10 11.33 -3.69
N VAL A 180 -9.39 11.67 -3.75
CA VAL A 180 -10.30 11.70 -2.60
C VAL A 180 -11.46 10.75 -2.85
N ALA A 181 -11.81 9.95 -1.84
CA ALA A 181 -13.00 9.12 -1.87
C ALA A 181 -14.24 9.95 -1.53
N LEU A 182 -15.31 9.78 -2.30
CA LEU A 182 -16.59 10.46 -2.11
C LEU A 182 -17.71 9.47 -1.82
N ASP A 183 -18.65 9.88 -0.97
CA ASP A 183 -19.90 9.18 -0.74
C ASP A 183 -20.96 9.48 -1.82
N GLU A 184 -22.20 9.02 -1.61
CA GLU A 184 -23.31 9.25 -2.53
C GLU A 184 -23.73 10.72 -2.64
N ASN A 185 -23.49 11.51 -1.59
CA ASN A 185 -23.76 12.94 -1.50
C ASN A 185 -22.58 13.81 -1.96
N LYS A 186 -21.54 13.18 -2.53
CA LYS A 186 -20.29 13.82 -2.97
C LYS A 186 -19.49 14.46 -1.83
N GLN A 187 -19.65 13.97 -0.61
CA GLN A 187 -18.83 14.38 0.53
C GLN A 187 -17.62 13.44 0.72
N PRO A 188 -16.46 13.95 1.18
CA PRO A 188 -15.31 13.10 1.48
C PRO A 188 -15.64 12.01 2.49
N THR A 189 -15.29 10.76 2.17
CA THR A 189 -15.50 9.58 3.03
C THR A 189 -14.19 8.85 3.28
N SER A 190 -14.13 8.04 4.35
CA SER A 190 -12.97 7.19 4.62
C SER A 190 -12.63 6.28 3.44
N VAL A 191 -11.33 6.11 3.14
CA VAL A 191 -10.81 5.23 2.07
C VAL A 191 -10.71 3.77 2.48
N LEU A 192 -10.86 3.47 3.77
CA LEU A 192 -10.83 2.11 4.31
C LEU A 192 -12.20 1.46 4.39
#